data_AF-A0A2N6VNM1-F1
#
_entry.id   AF-A0A2N6VNM1-F1
#
_cell.length_a   1.000
_cell.length_b   1.000
_cell.length_c   1.000
_cell.angle_alpha   90.00
_cell.angle_beta   90.00
_cell.angle_gamma   90.00
#
_symmetry.space_group_name_H-M   'P 1'
#
loop_
_entity.id
_entity.type
_entity.pdbx_description
1 polymer ?
#
loop_
_entity_poly.entity_id
_entity_poly.type
_entity_poly.pdbx_seq_one_letter_code
_entity_poly.pdbx_strand_id
1 'polypeptide(L)'
;MDEAEFPNGLARQAQEFADNLTRTIRTVAPRCDGFEATHSNNRLVVRQRPDKGIVLTFDGQPLLVLKAEFYCEWNRENQFLAVQSSTIKVLTSASTQPLFR
;
A
#
# COMPACT_ATOMS: atom_id res chain seq x y z
N MET A 1 -25.05 15.50 -0.69
CA MET A 1 -24.03 14.46 -0.89
C MET A 1 -22.87 14.94 -0.04
N ASP A 2 -22.88 14.57 1.23
CA ASP A 2 -21.96 15.12 2.22
C ASP A 2 -20.57 14.56 1.96
N GLU A 3 -19.63 15.44 1.62
CA GLU A 3 -18.20 15.16 1.75
C GLU A 3 -17.94 14.99 3.25
N ALA A 4 -17.89 13.73 3.69
CA ALA A 4 -17.46 13.43 5.05
C ALA A 4 -16.04 13.96 5.23
N GLU A 5 -15.93 15.09 5.93
CA GLU A 5 -14.66 15.69 6.34
C GLU A 5 -14.05 14.77 7.40
N PHE A 6 -13.15 13.89 6.97
CA PHE A 6 -12.48 12.97 7.87
C PHE A 6 -11.57 13.77 8.82
N PRO A 7 -11.46 13.37 10.10
CA PRO A 7 -10.59 14.06 11.04
C PRO A 7 -9.14 14.09 10.51
N ASN A 8 -8.55 15.29 10.39
CA ASN A 8 -7.17 15.49 9.88
C ASN A 8 -6.11 14.58 10.54
N GLY A 9 -6.35 14.12 11.77
CA GLY A 9 -5.47 13.19 12.48
C GLY A 9 -5.40 11.78 11.84
N LEU A 10 -6.46 11.32 11.18
CA LEU A 10 -6.52 9.97 10.60
C LEU A 10 -5.87 9.90 9.21
N ALA A 11 -6.05 10.94 8.39
CA ALA A 11 -5.29 11.08 7.15
C ALA A 11 -3.78 11.09 7.44
N ARG A 12 -3.37 11.79 8.51
CA ARG A 12 -1.98 11.76 9.01
C ARG A 12 -1.56 10.36 9.43
N GLN A 13 -2.35 9.63 10.22
CA GLN A 13 -2.02 8.25 10.62
C GLN A 13 -1.89 7.30 9.43
N ALA A 14 -2.77 7.43 8.42
CA ALA A 14 -2.67 6.64 7.20
C ALA A 14 -1.41 6.99 6.40
N GLN A 15 -1.03 8.26 6.35
CA GLN A 15 0.22 8.67 5.73
C GLN A 15 1.45 8.16 6.50
N GLU A 16 1.43 8.20 7.83
CA GLU A 16 2.50 7.62 8.67
C GLU A 16 2.63 6.11 8.44
N PHE A 17 1.51 5.41 8.28
CA PHE A 17 1.52 4.00 7.90
C PHE A 17 2.14 3.79 6.51
N ALA A 18 1.79 4.61 5.52
CA ALA A 18 2.37 4.59 4.19
C ALA A 18 3.89 4.85 4.20
N ASP A 19 4.35 5.83 5.00
CA ASP A 19 5.76 6.17 5.16
C ASP A 19 6.55 5.01 5.81
N ASN A 20 5.97 4.35 6.81
CA ASN A 20 6.57 3.20 7.46
C ASN A 20 6.66 1.98 6.53
N LEU A 21 5.62 1.72 5.72
CA LEU A 21 5.65 0.68 4.68
C LEU A 21 6.74 0.98 3.64
N THR A 22 6.82 2.24 3.20
CA THR A 22 7.85 2.71 2.26
C THR A 22 9.25 2.50 2.81
N ARG A 23 9.49 2.86 4.08
CA ARG A 23 10.78 2.65 4.73
C ARG A 23 11.14 1.16 4.79
N THR A 24 10.16 0.33 5.18
CA THR A 24 10.35 -1.12 5.25
C THR A 24 10.72 -1.71 3.90
N ILE A 25 9.97 -1.41 2.85
CA ILE A 25 10.23 -2.04 1.54
C ILE A 25 11.53 -1.55 0.89
N ARG A 26 11.93 -0.31 1.16
CA ARG A 26 13.21 0.23 0.67
C ARG A 26 14.44 -0.47 1.27
N THR A 27 14.28 -1.21 2.36
CA THR A 27 15.37 -2.07 2.88
C THR A 27 15.74 -3.20 1.91
N VAL A 28 14.77 -3.69 1.13
CA VAL A 28 14.96 -4.77 0.14
C VAL A 28 14.90 -4.28 -1.31
N ALA A 29 14.28 -3.12 -1.56
CA ALA A 29 14.20 -2.49 -2.87
C ALA A 29 14.50 -0.97 -2.77
N PRO A 30 15.77 -0.56 -2.64
CA PRO A 30 16.14 0.81 -2.27
C PRO A 30 15.65 1.92 -3.21
N ARG A 31 15.43 1.60 -4.49
CA ARG A 31 15.02 2.54 -5.54
C ARG A 31 13.55 2.46 -5.90
N CYS A 32 12.72 1.79 -5.10
CA CYS A 32 11.31 1.67 -5.41
C CYS A 32 10.53 2.94 -5.08
N ASP A 33 9.45 3.11 -5.84
CA ASP A 33 8.40 4.08 -5.53
C ASP A 33 7.74 3.75 -4.18
N GLY A 34 7.19 4.78 -3.53
CA GLY A 34 6.63 4.69 -2.19
C GLY A 34 5.17 4.26 -2.16
N PHE A 35 4.68 4.07 -0.94
CA PHE A 35 3.27 4.00 -0.63
C PHE A 35 2.73 5.40 -0.31
N GLU A 36 1.48 5.64 -0.69
CA GLU A 36 0.75 6.86 -0.37
C GLU A 36 -0.61 6.50 0.20
N ALA A 37 -1.09 7.32 1.16
CA ALA A 37 -2.46 7.27 1.64
C ALA A 37 -3.34 8.14 0.74
N THR A 38 -4.44 7.56 0.25
CA THR A 38 -5.41 8.27 -0.59
C THR A 38 -6.82 8.01 -0.11
N HIS A 39 -7.71 8.99 -0.30
CA HIS A 39 -9.14 8.80 -0.09
C HIS A 39 -9.77 8.24 -1.35
N SER A 40 -10.54 7.17 -1.23
CA SER A 40 -11.28 6.54 -2.32
C SER A 40 -12.58 5.93 -1.82
N ASN A 41 -13.71 6.29 -2.42
CA ASN A 41 -15.05 5.75 -2.10
C ASN A 41 -15.36 5.71 -0.59
N ASN A 42 -15.13 6.83 0.10
CA ASN A 42 -15.36 6.98 1.55
C ASN A 42 -14.46 6.08 2.43
N ARG A 43 -13.32 5.61 1.90
CA ARG A 43 -12.32 4.81 2.62
C ARG A 43 -10.93 5.39 2.44
N LEU A 44 -10.07 5.15 3.43
CA LEU A 44 -8.65 5.40 3.33
C LEU A 44 -7.98 4.18 2.70
N VAL A 45 -7.22 4.39 1.63
CA VAL A 45 -6.49 3.33 0.92
C VAL A 45 -5.01 3.68 0.93
N VAL A 46 -4.19 2.78 1.44
CA VAL A 46 -2.73 2.88 1.38
C VAL A 46 -2.20 1.91 0.32
N ARG A 47 -1.55 2.46 -0.71
CA ARG A 47 -1.06 1.67 -1.84
C ARG A 47 0.16 2.32 -2.49
N GLN A 48 0.88 1.53 -3.28
CA GLN A 48 2.03 2.02 -4.04
C GLN A 48 1.62 3.06 -5.09
N ARG A 49 2.43 4.11 -5.25
CA ARG A 49 2.23 5.17 -6.23
C ARG A 49 3.54 5.47 -6.97
N PRO A 50 3.60 5.26 -8.30
CA PRO A 50 2.56 4.70 -9.17
C PRO A 50 2.23 3.23 -8.85
N ASP A 51 1.00 2.79 -9.16
CA ASP A 51 0.55 1.39 -9.00
C ASP A 51 1.09 0.46 -10.10
N LYS A 52 2.42 0.44 -10.22
CA LYS A 52 3.15 -0.44 -11.14
C LYS A 52 3.68 -1.69 -10.46
N GLY A 53 3.69 -1.73 -9.13
CA GLY A 53 4.35 -2.78 -8.37
C GLY A 53 5.82 -2.47 -8.10
N ILE A 54 6.36 -3.08 -7.07
CA ILE A 54 7.78 -2.98 -6.68
C ILE A 54 8.54 -4.14 -7.31
N VAL A 55 9.50 -3.80 -8.16
CA VAL A 55 10.39 -4.78 -8.78
C VAL A 55 11.38 -5.29 -7.74
N LEU A 56 11.43 -6.60 -7.57
CA LEU A 56 12.41 -7.28 -6.72
C LEU A 56 13.45 -7.96 -7.62
N THR A 57 14.71 -7.69 -7.32
CA THR A 57 15.84 -8.18 -8.10
C THR A 57 16.63 -9.25 -7.35
N PHE A 58 17.13 -10.24 -8.08
CA PHE A 58 18.13 -11.20 -7.60
C PHE A 58 19.36 -11.08 -8.52
N ASP A 59 20.56 -10.93 -7.95
CA ASP A 59 21.79 -10.63 -8.70
C ASP A 59 21.65 -9.48 -9.73
N GLY A 60 20.90 -8.44 -9.35
CA GLY A 60 20.64 -7.27 -10.19
C GLY A 60 19.63 -7.50 -11.33
N GLN A 61 19.07 -8.70 -11.47
CA GLN A 61 18.08 -9.04 -12.50
C GLN A 61 16.64 -8.98 -11.94
N PRO A 62 15.69 -8.34 -12.64
CA PRO A 62 14.31 -8.25 -12.19
C PRO A 62 13.58 -9.59 -12.33
N LEU A 63 13.24 -10.19 -11.19
CA LEU A 63 12.64 -11.53 -11.16
C LEU A 63 11.14 -11.47 -10.82
N LEU A 64 10.79 -10.62 -9.87
CA LEU A 64 9.45 -10.57 -9.28
C LEU A 64 8.92 -9.14 -9.24
N VAL A 65 7.60 -9.02 -9.19
CA VAL A 65 6.88 -7.78 -8.93
C VAL A 65 5.97 -7.97 -7.72
N LEU A 66 6.20 -7.18 -6.67
CA LEU A 66 5.38 -7.14 -5.47
C LEU A 66 4.35 -6.01 -5.58
N LYS A 67 3.06 -6.35 -5.54
CA LYS A 67 1.97 -5.40 -5.36
C LYS A 67 1.36 -5.55 -3.98
N ALA A 68 1.17 -4.43 -3.29
CA ALA A 68 0.52 -4.40 -2.00
C ALA A 68 -0.46 -3.21 -1.92
N GLU A 69 -1.66 -3.49 -1.42
CA GLU A 69 -2.73 -2.52 -1.22
C GLU A 69 -3.45 -2.83 0.09
N PHE A 70 -3.70 -1.80 0.89
CA PHE A 70 -4.32 -1.90 2.20
C PHE A 70 -5.55 -1.00 2.23
N TYR A 71 -6.71 -1.63 2.40
CA TYR A 71 -7.98 -0.93 2.61
C TYR A 71 -8.16 -0.70 4.09
N CYS A 72 -8.18 0.56 4.48
CA CYS A 72 -8.28 0.96 5.87
C CYS A 72 -9.68 1.50 6.14
N GLU A 73 -10.21 1.14 7.30
CA GLU A 73 -11.46 1.66 7.83
C GLU A 73 -11.26 2.18 9.26
N TRP A 74 -12.30 2.83 9.77
CA TRP A 74 -12.38 3.18 11.16
C TRP A 74 -12.72 1.93 11.98
N ASN A 75 -12.03 1.75 13.10
CA ASN A 75 -12.53 0.84 14.12
C ASN A 75 -13.90 1.34 14.62
N ARG A 76 -14.71 0.46 15.24
CA ARG A 76 -16.08 0.80 15.71
C ARG A 76 -16.16 2.01 16.65
N GLU A 77 -15.03 2.43 17.23
CA GLU A 77 -14.95 3.58 18.14
C GLU A 77 -14.36 4.84 17.50
N ASN A 78 -14.02 4.84 16.19
CA ASN A 78 -13.40 5.94 15.45
C ASN A 78 -12.09 6.48 16.05
N GLN A 79 -11.35 5.62 16.75
CA GLN A 79 -10.13 5.99 17.48
C GLN A 79 -8.84 5.62 16.75
N PHE A 80 -8.88 4.64 15.84
CA PHE A 80 -7.68 4.21 15.13
C PHE A 80 -7.95 3.73 13.71
N LEU A 81 -6.92 3.84 12.87
CA LEU A 81 -6.88 3.25 11.54
C LEU A 81 -6.76 1.72 11.67
N ALA A 82 -7.77 0.99 11.23
CA ALA A 82 -7.74 -0.46 11.15
C ALA A 82 -7.59 -0.89 9.68
N VAL A 83 -6.72 -1.86 9.40
CA VAL A 83 -6.69 -2.50 8.07
C VAL A 83 -7.86 -3.48 8.00
N GLN A 84 -8.88 -3.14 7.21
CA GLN A 84 -10.04 -4.01 6.99
C GLN A 84 -9.66 -5.19 6.11
N SER A 85 -8.92 -4.92 5.03
CA SER A 85 -8.44 -5.92 4.11
C SER A 85 -7.12 -5.51 3.49
N SER A 86 -6.33 -6.51 3.15
CA SER A 86 -5.05 -6.33 2.46
C SER A 86 -4.98 -7.24 1.25
N THR A 87 -4.48 -6.71 0.15
CA THR A 87 -4.12 -7.50 -1.02
C THR A 87 -2.63 -7.45 -1.19
N ILE A 88 -1.98 -8.61 -1.19
CA ILE A 88 -0.55 -8.76 -1.47
C ILE A 88 -0.41 -9.78 -2.60
N LYS A 89 0.26 -9.40 -3.67
CA LYS A 89 0.48 -10.24 -4.85
C LYS A 89 1.95 -10.21 -5.24
N VAL A 90 2.52 -11.39 -5.48
CA VAL A 90 3.85 -11.54 -6.07
C VAL A 90 3.67 -12.13 -7.47
N LEU A 91 4.11 -11.38 -8.47
CA LEU A 91 4.02 -11.74 -9.89
C LEU A 91 5.43 -12.03 -10.41
N THR A 92 5.56 -12.87 -11.44
CA THR A 92 6.83 -12.96 -12.18
C THR A 92 7.02 -11.71 -13.04
N SER A 93 8.26 -11.30 -13.31
CA SER A 93 8.52 -10.21 -14.28
C SER A 93 8.03 -10.54 -15.69
N ALA A 94 7.88 -11.83 -16.03
CA ALA A 94 7.42 -12.33 -17.31
C ALA A 94 5.90 -12.55 -17.42
N SER A 95 5.12 -12.45 -16.34
CA SER A 95 3.67 -12.68 -16.38
C SER A 95 2.90 -11.90 -15.33
N THR A 96 1.65 -11.55 -15.62
CA THR A 96 0.75 -10.88 -14.67
C THR A 96 0.04 -11.84 -13.72
N GLN A 97 0.34 -13.16 -13.79
CA GLN A 97 -0.26 -14.16 -12.92
C GLN A 97 0.49 -14.24 -11.58
N PRO A 98 -0.23 -14.33 -10.45
CA PRO A 98 0.39 -14.53 -9.14
C PRO A 98 1.14 -15.86 -9.06
N LEU A 99 2.36 -15.82 -8.54
CA LEU A 99 3.18 -17.00 -8.25
C LEU A 99 2.60 -17.86 -7.13
N PHE A 100 1.96 -17.21 -6.15
CA PHE A 100 1.32 -17.86 -5.02
C PHE A 100 -0.19 -17.63 -5.14
N ARG A 101 -0.96 -18.71 -4.99
CA ARG A 101 -2.42 -18.71 -5.00
C ARG A 101 -2.94 -18.95 -3.59
#